data_AF-A0A6N2UVS6-F1
#
_entry.id   AF-A0A6N2UVS6-F1
#
_cell.length_a   1.000
_cell.length_b   1.000
_cell.length_c   1.000
_cell.angle_alpha   90.00
_cell.angle_beta   90.00
_cell.angle_gamma   90.00
#
_symmetry.space_group_name_H-M   'P 1'
#
loop_
_entity.id
_entity.type
_entity.pdbx_description
1 polymer ?
#
loop_
_entity_poly.entity_id
_entity_poly.type
_entity_poly.pdbx_seq_one_letter_code
_entity_poly.pdbx_strand_id
1 'polypeptide(L)' 'MVKEKELKTFLLNTENGTVLVNGEEIKRVTALTLVFEDGKYGLSVTRDEFFKAEIQGI' A
#
# COMPACT_ATOMS: atom_id res chain seq x y z
N MET A 1 -4.50 -8.33 14.33
CA MET A 1 -3.90 -7.07 14.79
C MET A 1 -2.94 -6.60 13.72
N VAL A 2 -3.19 -5.44 13.11
CA VAL A 2 -2.24 -4.85 12.16
C VAL A 2 -1.05 -4.34 12.97
N LYS A 3 0.14 -4.83 12.67
CA LYS A 3 1.36 -4.41 13.37
C LYS A 3 1.71 -3.01 12.84
N GLU A 4 1.54 -1.98 13.67
CA GLU A 4 1.95 -0.63 13.31
C GLU A 4 3.48 -0.61 13.11
N LYS A 5 3.92 -0.13 11.95
CA LYS A 5 5.31 0.12 11.64
C LYS A 5 5.52 1.63 11.58
N GLU A 6 6.62 2.12 12.12
CA GLU A 6 7.03 3.51 11.96
C GLU A 6 7.15 3.85 10.46
N LEU A 7 6.49 4.92 10.02
CA LEU A 7 6.65 5.44 8.66
C LEU A 7 7.89 6.34 8.63
N LYS A 8 8.84 6.03 7.76
CA LYS A 8 10.09 6.79 7.54
C LYS A 8 10.11 7.44 6.16
N THR A 9 9.67 6.71 5.13
CA THR A 9 9.60 7.21 3.76
C THR A 9 8.32 6.73 3.07
N PHE A 10 7.77 7.59 2.21
CA PHE A 10 6.67 7.28 1.32
C PHE A 10 6.96 7.90 -0.05
N LEU A 11 6.90 7.07 -1.10
CA LEU A 11 7.08 7.51 -2.48
C LEU A 11 6.01 6.90 -3.37
N LEU A 12 5.31 7.74 -4.12
CA LEU A 12 4.41 7.36 -5.20
C LEU A 12 5.05 7.78 -6.53
N ASN A 13 5.47 6.80 -7.32
CA ASN A 13 5.91 7.04 -8.69
C ASN A 13 4.71 6.88 -9.62
N THR A 14 4.21 7.99 -10.15
CA THR A 14 3.03 7.99 -11.03
C THR A 14 3.34 7.59 -12.47
N GLU A 15 4.61 7.60 -12.89
CA GLU A 15 5.01 7.19 -14.25
C GLU A 15 4.90 5.68 -14.44
N ASN A 16 5.27 4.91 -13.41
CA ASN A 16 5.24 3.45 -13.45
C ASN A 16 4.22 2.81 -12.48
N GLY A 17 3.49 3.63 -11.72
CA GLY A 17 2.45 3.18 -10.80
C GLY A 17 2.97 2.49 -9.53
N THR A 18 4.24 2.70 -9.16
CA THR A 18 4.86 2.04 -8.00
C THR A 18 4.68 2.85 -6.71
N VAL A 19 4.37 2.15 -5.61
CA VAL A 19 4.33 2.71 -4.25
C VAL A 19 5.43 2.07 -3.41
N LEU A 20 6.29 2.89 -2.82
CA LEU A 20 7.33 2.47 -1.88
C LEU A 20 7.02 3.02 -0.49
N VAL A 21 6.98 2.15 0.51
CA VAL A 21 6.86 2.50 1.93
C VAL A 21 8.09 1.98 2.66
N ASN A 22 8.85 2.88 3.30
CA ASN A 22 10.11 2.55 3.96
C ASN A 22 11.12 1.83 3.05
N GLY A 23 11.08 2.13 1.75
CA GLY A 23 11.93 1.48 0.73
C GLY A 23 11.42 0.12 0.24
N GLU A 24 10.32 -0.41 0.79
CA GLU A 24 9.68 -1.64 0.32
C GLU A 24 8.55 -1.33 -0.66
N GLU A 25 8.51 -2.04 -1.79
CA GLU A 25 7.43 -1.89 -2.77
C GLU A 25 6.15 -2.55 -2.25
N ILE A 26 5.06 -1.78 -2.23
CA ILE A 26 3.73 -2.28 -1.86
C ILE A 26 2.94 -2.56 -3.14
N LYS A 27 2.60 -3.84 -3.35
CA LYS A 27 1.85 -4.29 -4.52
C LYS A 27 0.34 -4.25 -4.28
N ARG A 28 -0.42 -4.16 -5.38
CA ARG A 28 -1.90 -4.20 -5.41
C ARG A 28 -2.54 -3.09 -4.56
N VAL A 29 -1.91 -1.92 -4.52
CA VAL A 29 -2.46 -0.74 -3.84
C VAL A 29 -3.65 -0.22 -4.61
N THR A 30 -4.76 0.02 -3.91
CA THR A 30 -6.00 0.57 -4.51
C THR A 30 -6.38 1.92 -3.93
N ALA A 31 -5.95 2.23 -2.71
CA ALA A 31 -6.12 3.56 -2.13
C ALA A 31 -4.99 3.89 -1.16
N LEU A 32 -4.72 5.19 -1.04
CA LEU A 32 -3.74 5.77 -0.13
C LEU A 32 -4.41 6.90 0.65
N THR A 33 -4.17 6.97 1.96
CA THR A 33 -4.60 8.09 2.79
C THR A 33 -3.41 8.58 3.59
N LEU A 34 -2.98 9.81 3.32
CA LEU A 34 -1.90 10.48 4.03
C LEU A 34 -2.51 11.58 4.90
N VAL A 35 -2.27 11.50 6.21
CA VAL A 35 -2.78 12.44 7.20
C VAL A 35 -1.61 13.23 7.77
N PHE A 36 -1.77 14.54 7.88
CA PHE A 36 -0.87 15.43 8.63
C PHE A 36 -1.67 16.13 9.71
N GLU A 37 -1.28 15.96 10.96
CA GLU A 37 -2.00 16.52 12.12
C GLU A 37 -1.00 16.86 13.21
N ASP A 38 -1.00 18.11 13.69
CA ASP A 38 -0.12 18.61 14.75
C ASP A 38 1.38 18.29 14.55
N GLY A 39 1.86 18.42 13.31
CA GLY A 39 3.26 18.13 12.95
C GLY A 39 3.60 16.64 12.92
N LYS A 40 2.62 15.76 13.13
CA LYS A 40 2.72 14.31 12.93
C LYS A 40 2.15 13.93 11.58
N TYR A 41 2.47 12.71 11.17
CA TYR A 41 1.99 12.14 9.92
C TYR A 41 1.62 10.68 10.08
N GLY A 42 0.68 10.22 9.25
CA GLY A 42 0.28 8.82 9.17
C GLY A 42 -0.07 8.44 7.75
N LEU A 43 0.29 7.24 7.34
CA LEU A 43 -0.05 6.68 6.04
C LEU A 43 -0.88 5.40 6.24
N SER A 44 -2.07 5.39 5.65
CA SER A 44 -2.87 4.18 5.48
C SER A 44 -2.80 3.74 4.02
N VAL A 45 -2.56 2.45 3.80
CA VAL A 45 -2.49 1.84 2.47
C VAL A 45 -3.54 0.74 2.39
N THR A 46 -4.48 0.89 1.46
CA THR A 46 -5.46 -0.15 1.14
C THR A 46 -4.95 -0.97 -0.04
N ARG A 47 -5.04 -2.29 0.08
CA ARG A 47 -4.59 -3.23 -0.95
C ARG A 47 -5.66 -4.27 -1.22
N ASP A 48 -5.77 -4.69 -2.48
CA ASP A 48 -6.68 -5.75 -2.86
C ASP A 48 -6.00 -7.12 -2.73
N GLU A 49 -6.79 -8.11 -2.32
CA GLU A 49 -6.44 -9.52 -2.41
C GLU A 49 -7.30 -10.15 -3.51
N PHE A 50 -6.62 -10.68 -4.53
CA PHE A 50 -7.28 -11.39 -5.62
C PHE A 50 -7.26 -12.89 -5.34
N PHE A 51 -8.43 -13.49 -5.36
CA PHE A 51 -8.63 -14.94 -5.36
C PHE A 51 -9.16 -15.33 -6.74
N LYS A 52 -8.47 -16.23 -7.42
CA LYS A 52 -8.93 -16.80 -8.68
C LYS A 52 -9.20 -18.29 -8.47
N ALA A 53 -10.38 -18.76 -8.84
CA ALA A 53 -10.64 -20.18 -8.94
C ALA A 53 -9.96 -20.71 -10.20
N GLU A 54 -9.12 -21.73 -10.07
CA GLU A 54 -8.70 -22.53 -11.22
C GLU A 54 -9.83 -23.49 -11.54
N ILE A 55 -10.55 -23.21 -12.63
CA ILE A 55 -11.47 -24.20 -13.20
C ILE A 55 -10.58 -25.20 -13.95
N GLN A 56 -10.27 -26.34 -13.33
CA GLN A 56 -9.73 -27.48 -14.07
C GLN A 56 -10.79 -27.92 -15.10
N GLY A 57 -10.35 -28.15 -16.33
CA GLY A 57 -11.16 -28.07 -17.55
C GLY A 57 -12.46 -28.87 -17.58
N ILE A 58 -13.40 -28.36 -18.38
CA ILE A 58 -14.40 -29.16 -19.07
C ILE A 58 -13.74 -29.72 -20.33
#